data_AF-A0A8T2HL43-F1
#
_entry.id   AF-A0A8T2HL43-F1
#
_cell.length_a   1.000
_cell.length_b   1.000
_cell.length_c   1.000
_cell.angle_alpha   90.00
_cell.angle_beta   90.00
_cell.angle_gamma   90.00
#
_symmetry.space_group_name_H-M   'P 1'
#
loop_
_entity.id
_entity.type
_entity.pdbx_description
1 polymer ?
#
loop_
_entity_poly.entity_id
_entity_poly.type
_entity_poly.pdbx_seq_one_letter_code
_entity_poly.pdbx_strand_id
1 'polypeptide(L)'
;MILHLIEWVVSGYMRSNSINKMSLFANEVLETSKEKYAVFAVFMAAAGVVRASTAGFSSGAQSLEISKLRNSAEKRIEFVAQILVSNGNVVTLPTTQREGPLLKCFAIALARCGSVSSSAPLLLCLTSALLTQVFPLGQIYESFCNAFGKEPIGPRLIWVREHLSDVLFKESGAISGAFCNQYSSASEENKYIVENMIWDFCQNLYLQHRQIAMLLCGIEDTLLGDIEKIAESSFLMVVVFALAVTKQWLKPIVSKERKMETSVKILVSFSCVEYFRHIRLPEYMETIREVISCVQENDAPCVSFVESIPAYDSLTNPKDLFTQRIKYEWSRDDVQTSRILFYLRVIPTCIGRLSASAFRGVVASTMFLYIGHPNRKVARASHTLLAAFLSSAKESEEDERTQFKEQLVFYYMQRSLEVYPEITPFEGLASGVATLVQHLPAGSPAIFYSVHSLVEKASTFSTESLQGRKSDPGNQILELLLRLVSLVDIQVLPYLMKSLAQLVIKLPKERQNVVLGELYGQVAESDDVIRKPSLVSWLQSLNYLCSNNRTEVLASGSTIDTSNQLAARL
;
A
#
# COMPACT_ATOMS: atom_id res chain seq x y z
N MET A 1 -8.81 -29.87 -24.32
CA MET A 1 -9.34 -31.06 -25.04
C MET A 1 -8.58 -32.34 -24.65
N ILE A 2 -7.27 -32.44 -24.91
CA ILE A 2 -6.47 -33.68 -24.68
C ILE A 2 -6.65 -34.22 -23.25
N LEU A 3 -6.47 -33.38 -22.22
CA LEU A 3 -6.63 -33.77 -20.82
C LEU A 3 -7.99 -34.45 -20.55
N HIS A 4 -9.09 -33.83 -20.97
CA HIS A 4 -10.44 -34.37 -20.75
C HIS A 4 -10.72 -35.64 -21.57
N LEU A 5 -10.17 -35.73 -22.79
CA LEU A 5 -10.29 -36.94 -23.59
C LEU A 5 -9.61 -38.13 -22.89
N ILE A 6 -8.38 -37.92 -22.41
CA ILE A 6 -7.63 -38.96 -21.70
C ILE A 6 -8.28 -39.29 -20.36
N GLU A 7 -8.73 -38.28 -19.61
CA GLU A 7 -9.52 -38.47 -18.39
C GLU A 7 -10.71 -39.40 -18.64
N TRP A 8 -11.49 -39.15 -19.70
CA TRP A 8 -12.66 -39.96 -20.05
C TRP A 8 -12.28 -41.39 -20.44
N VAL A 9 -11.28 -41.56 -21.31
CA VAL A 9 -10.82 -42.88 -21.76
C VAL A 9 -10.29 -43.72 -20.60
N VAL A 10 -9.42 -43.12 -19.77
CA VAL A 10 -8.79 -43.80 -18.62
C VAL A 10 -9.83 -44.11 -17.54
N SER A 11 -10.77 -43.19 -17.28
CA SER A 11 -11.90 -43.47 -16.38
C SER A 11 -12.75 -44.63 -16.89
N GLY A 12 -12.95 -44.73 -18.21
CA GLY A 12 -13.60 -45.88 -18.84
C GLY A 12 -12.85 -47.19 -18.57
N TYR A 13 -11.54 -47.21 -18.77
CA TYR A 13 -10.70 -48.39 -18.49
C TYR A 13 -10.70 -48.80 -17.02
N MET A 14 -10.70 -47.81 -16.11
CA MET A 14 -10.82 -48.06 -14.68
C MET A 14 -12.17 -48.69 -14.36
N ARG A 15 -13.28 -48.12 -14.85
CA ARG A 15 -14.64 -48.65 -14.63
C ARG A 15 -14.83 -50.06 -15.21
N SER A 16 -14.24 -50.36 -16.37
CA SER A 16 -14.31 -51.68 -17.00
C SER A 16 -13.22 -52.65 -16.52
N ASN A 17 -12.45 -52.29 -15.47
CA ASN A 17 -11.34 -53.06 -14.91
C ASN A 17 -10.35 -53.61 -15.97
N SER A 18 -10.09 -52.83 -17.02
CA SER A 18 -9.28 -53.26 -18.17
C SER A 18 -7.79 -53.03 -17.94
N ILE A 19 -7.19 -53.81 -17.02
CA ILE A 19 -5.79 -53.67 -16.57
C ILE A 19 -4.80 -53.68 -17.75
N ASN A 20 -4.97 -54.58 -18.73
CA ASN A 20 -4.09 -54.65 -19.91
C ASN A 20 -4.07 -53.36 -20.73
N LYS A 21 -5.19 -52.64 -20.81
CA LYS A 21 -5.26 -51.36 -21.54
C LYS A 21 -4.61 -50.24 -20.74
N MET A 22 -4.76 -50.26 -19.41
CA MET A 22 -4.11 -49.30 -18.52
C MET A 22 -2.58 -49.47 -18.53
N SER A 23 -2.08 -50.71 -18.46
CA SER A 23 -0.65 -50.99 -18.51
C SER A 23 -0.05 -50.66 -19.88
N LEU A 24 -0.75 -50.98 -20.98
CA LEU A 24 -0.30 -50.59 -22.32
C LEU A 24 -0.23 -49.08 -22.48
N PHE A 25 -1.22 -48.33 -21.98
CA PHE A 25 -1.18 -46.87 -22.00
C PHE A 25 -0.03 -46.31 -21.16
N ALA A 26 0.20 -46.85 -19.96
CA ALA A 26 1.33 -46.45 -19.12
C ALA A 26 2.66 -46.64 -19.86
N ASN A 27 2.86 -47.84 -20.44
CA ASN A 27 4.09 -48.17 -21.13
C ASN A 27 4.31 -47.31 -22.37
N GLU A 28 3.32 -47.21 -23.28
CA GLU A 28 3.51 -46.54 -24.58
C GLU A 28 3.51 -45.01 -24.50
N VAL A 29 2.71 -44.44 -23.59
CA VAL A 29 2.49 -42.97 -23.52
C VAL A 29 3.27 -42.35 -22.38
N LEU A 30 3.35 -43.01 -21.21
CA LEU A 30 3.93 -42.42 -20.00
C LEU A 30 5.37 -42.86 -19.72
N GLU A 31 5.81 -44.04 -20.17
CA GLU A 31 7.17 -44.55 -19.85
C GLU A 31 8.09 -44.53 -21.08
N THR A 32 7.63 -45.03 -22.23
CA THR A 32 8.42 -45.16 -23.46
C THR A 32 7.97 -44.20 -24.57
N SER A 33 7.48 -43.02 -24.18
CA SER A 33 6.98 -42.01 -25.11
C SER A 33 7.95 -41.79 -26.29
N LYS A 34 7.48 -42.02 -27.51
CA LYS A 34 8.32 -41.89 -28.72
C LYS A 34 8.77 -40.44 -28.92
N GLU A 35 10.00 -40.23 -29.39
CA GLU A 35 10.56 -38.89 -29.67
C GLU A 35 9.70 -38.06 -30.65
N LYS A 36 8.92 -38.72 -31.50
CA LYS A 36 8.00 -38.07 -32.45
C LYS A 36 6.77 -37.45 -31.80
N TYR A 37 6.48 -37.73 -30.53
CA TYR A 37 5.29 -37.21 -29.86
C TYR A 37 5.51 -35.77 -29.40
N ALA A 38 4.48 -34.94 -29.59
CA ALA A 38 4.51 -33.57 -29.09
C ALA A 38 4.50 -33.56 -27.55
N VAL A 39 5.52 -32.95 -26.94
CA VAL A 39 5.73 -32.95 -25.49
C VAL A 39 4.51 -32.43 -24.72
N PHE A 40 3.87 -31.36 -25.19
CA PHE A 40 2.67 -30.81 -24.56
C PHE A 40 1.48 -31.79 -24.59
N ALA A 41 1.37 -32.62 -25.62
CA ALA A 41 0.28 -33.60 -25.73
C ALA A 41 0.49 -34.75 -24.75
N VAL A 42 1.71 -35.25 -24.62
CA VAL A 42 2.10 -36.28 -23.63
C VAL A 42 1.87 -35.75 -22.22
N PHE A 43 2.25 -34.51 -21.95
CA PHE A 43 2.02 -33.85 -20.66
C PHE A 43 0.53 -33.75 -20.32
N MET A 44 -0.29 -33.24 -21.25
CA MET A 44 -1.74 -33.13 -21.03
C MET A 44 -2.41 -34.50 -20.88
N ALA A 45 -1.89 -35.54 -21.53
CA ALA A 45 -2.34 -36.91 -21.35
C ALA A 45 -2.01 -37.43 -19.94
N ALA A 46 -0.79 -37.23 -19.45
CA ALA A 46 -0.41 -37.58 -18.09
C ALA A 46 -1.29 -36.86 -17.04
N ALA A 47 -1.57 -35.57 -17.23
CA ALA A 47 -2.48 -34.83 -16.37
C ALA A 47 -3.93 -35.40 -16.39
N GLY A 48 -4.40 -35.85 -17.55
CA GLY A 48 -5.70 -36.53 -17.68
C GLY A 48 -5.76 -37.85 -16.92
N VAL A 49 -4.67 -38.62 -16.93
CA VAL A 49 -4.52 -39.86 -16.14
C VAL A 49 -4.58 -39.56 -14.64
N VAL A 50 -3.85 -38.53 -14.17
CA VAL A 50 -3.86 -38.13 -12.75
C VAL A 50 -5.27 -37.74 -12.31
N ARG A 51 -5.97 -36.95 -13.13
CA ARG A 51 -7.35 -36.53 -12.85
C ARG A 51 -8.31 -37.74 -12.76
N ALA A 52 -8.26 -38.65 -13.73
CA ALA A 52 -9.08 -39.87 -13.73
C ALA A 52 -8.81 -40.74 -12.49
N SER A 53 -7.54 -40.86 -12.10
CA SER A 53 -7.11 -41.64 -10.94
C SER A 53 -7.59 -41.05 -9.60
N THR A 54 -7.96 -39.77 -9.59
CA THR A 54 -8.44 -39.07 -8.38
C THR A 54 -9.93 -39.34 -8.12
N ALA A 55 -10.69 -39.81 -9.12
CA ALA A 55 -12.14 -39.99 -9.06
C ALA A 55 -12.64 -41.21 -8.25
N GLY A 56 -11.80 -41.83 -7.42
CA GLY A 56 -12.20 -42.80 -6.38
C GLY A 56 -12.92 -44.04 -6.89
N PHE A 57 -12.18 -45.04 -7.42
CA PHE A 57 -12.71 -46.38 -7.66
C PHE A 57 -12.16 -47.35 -6.60
N SER A 58 -13.02 -47.78 -5.67
CA SER A 58 -12.64 -48.56 -4.49
C SER A 58 -12.87 -50.07 -4.67
N SER A 59 -11.84 -50.79 -5.11
CA SER A 59 -11.68 -52.23 -4.81
C SER A 59 -10.16 -52.55 -4.71
N GLY A 60 -9.76 -53.40 -3.75
CA GLY A 60 -8.37 -53.44 -3.25
C GLY A 60 -7.28 -53.85 -4.26
N ALA A 61 -7.56 -54.72 -5.23
CA ALA A 61 -6.59 -55.04 -6.29
C ALA A 61 -6.53 -53.95 -7.38
N GLN A 62 -7.67 -53.30 -7.63
CA GLN A 62 -7.81 -52.21 -8.59
C GLN A 62 -7.10 -50.93 -8.11
N SER A 63 -7.04 -50.70 -6.79
CA SER A 63 -6.33 -49.55 -6.23
C SER A 63 -4.82 -49.59 -6.46
N LEU A 64 -4.21 -50.79 -6.45
CA LEU A 64 -2.77 -50.92 -6.69
C LEU A 64 -2.41 -50.57 -8.14
N GLU A 65 -3.14 -51.09 -9.12
CA GLU A 65 -2.86 -50.80 -10.53
C GLU A 65 -3.18 -49.33 -10.90
N ILE A 66 -4.24 -48.75 -10.32
CA ILE A 66 -4.53 -47.32 -10.44
C ILE A 66 -3.38 -46.49 -9.84
N SER A 67 -2.84 -46.89 -8.69
CA SER A 67 -1.71 -46.19 -8.06
C SER A 67 -0.43 -46.24 -8.90
N LYS A 68 -0.13 -47.40 -9.54
CA LYS A 68 1.00 -47.53 -10.46
C LYS A 68 0.85 -46.60 -11.66
N LEU A 69 -0.33 -46.63 -12.30
CA LEU A 69 -0.63 -45.77 -13.44
C LEU A 69 -0.50 -44.28 -13.08
N ARG A 70 -1.02 -43.88 -11.91
CA ARG A 70 -0.88 -42.52 -11.38
C ARG A 70 0.59 -42.16 -11.16
N ASN A 71 1.38 -43.04 -10.56
CA ASN A 71 2.80 -42.79 -10.32
C ASN A 71 3.58 -42.63 -11.64
N SER A 72 3.30 -43.44 -12.67
CA SER A 72 3.92 -43.26 -13.99
C SER A 72 3.53 -41.93 -14.63
N ALA A 73 2.29 -41.47 -14.43
CA ALA A 73 1.83 -40.17 -14.91
C ALA A 73 2.51 -39.00 -14.18
N GLU A 74 2.60 -39.05 -12.85
CA GLU A 74 3.28 -38.03 -12.05
C GLU A 74 4.78 -37.96 -12.38
N LYS A 75 5.45 -39.11 -12.55
CA LYS A 75 6.85 -39.16 -13.02
C LYS A 75 7.03 -38.55 -14.40
N ARG A 76 6.07 -38.75 -15.31
CA ARG A 76 6.11 -38.13 -16.64
C ARG A 76 5.94 -36.61 -16.56
N ILE A 77 5.03 -36.12 -15.71
CA ILE A 77 4.85 -34.68 -15.45
C ILE A 77 6.14 -34.07 -14.91
N GLU A 78 6.77 -34.71 -13.93
CA GLU A 78 8.04 -34.28 -13.35
C GLU A 78 9.18 -34.27 -14.38
N PHE A 79 9.31 -35.34 -15.16
CA PHE A 79 10.33 -35.45 -16.20
C PHE A 79 10.24 -34.32 -17.24
N VAL A 80 9.01 -34.00 -17.69
CA VAL A 80 8.79 -32.88 -18.63
C VAL A 80 9.15 -31.54 -17.99
N ALA A 81 8.82 -31.34 -16.71
CA ALA A 81 9.20 -30.13 -15.98
C ALA A 81 10.73 -30.03 -15.83
N GLN A 82 11.39 -31.14 -15.54
CA GLN A 82 12.85 -31.19 -15.41
C GLN A 82 13.55 -30.84 -16.72
N ILE A 83 13.08 -31.35 -17.87
CA ILE A 83 13.61 -30.96 -19.19
C ILE A 83 13.54 -29.44 -19.38
N LEU A 84 12.41 -28.83 -19.02
CA LEU A 84 12.21 -27.40 -19.22
C LEU A 84 13.14 -26.57 -18.33
N VAL A 85 13.30 -26.97 -17.05
CA VAL A 85 14.19 -26.29 -16.10
C VAL A 85 15.66 -26.46 -16.48
N SER A 86 16.08 -27.67 -16.87
CA SER A 86 17.47 -27.98 -17.24
C SER A 86 17.95 -27.24 -18.49
N ASN A 87 17.03 -26.82 -19.36
CA ASN A 87 17.35 -26.00 -20.53
C ASN A 87 17.63 -24.52 -20.17
N GLY A 88 17.57 -24.13 -18.89
CA GLY A 88 17.90 -22.78 -18.40
C GLY A 88 16.82 -21.71 -18.64
N ASN A 89 15.68 -22.09 -19.24
CA ASN A 89 14.66 -21.17 -19.75
C ASN A 89 13.58 -20.77 -18.72
N VAL A 90 13.59 -21.37 -17.53
CA VAL A 90 12.56 -21.17 -16.49
C VAL A 90 12.97 -20.11 -15.47
N VAL A 91 14.28 -19.97 -15.21
CA VAL A 91 14.84 -19.07 -14.18
C VAL A 91 15.14 -17.68 -14.73
N THR A 92 15.39 -17.56 -16.03
CA THR A 92 15.41 -16.28 -16.75
C THR A 92 14.04 -16.06 -17.37
N LEU A 93 13.47 -14.86 -17.24
CA LEU A 93 12.17 -14.49 -17.82
C LEU A 93 12.10 -15.03 -19.27
N PRO A 94 11.12 -15.86 -19.67
CA PRO A 94 11.16 -16.60 -20.93
C PRO A 94 11.15 -15.61 -22.09
N THR A 95 12.32 -15.38 -22.68
CA THR A 95 12.51 -14.52 -23.85
C THR A 95 12.15 -15.23 -25.15
N THR A 96 11.85 -16.54 -25.12
CA THR A 96 11.67 -17.35 -26.33
C THR A 96 10.21 -17.77 -26.55
N GLN A 97 9.65 -17.38 -27.71
CA GLN A 97 8.31 -17.74 -28.20
C GLN A 97 8.05 -19.26 -28.30
N ARG A 98 9.10 -20.10 -28.21
CA ARG A 98 9.03 -21.54 -28.50
C ARG A 98 8.43 -22.39 -27.37
N GLU A 99 8.52 -21.92 -26.12
CA GLU A 99 8.13 -22.71 -24.93
C GLU A 99 6.82 -22.25 -24.27
N GLY A 100 6.29 -21.10 -24.67
CA GLY A 100 5.01 -20.56 -24.18
C GLY A 100 3.86 -21.57 -24.19
N PRO A 101 3.63 -22.35 -25.27
CA PRO A 101 2.54 -23.34 -25.30
C PRO A 101 2.64 -24.42 -24.22
N LEU A 102 3.86 -24.84 -23.85
CA LEU A 102 4.06 -25.86 -22.83
C LEU A 102 3.80 -25.31 -21.42
N LEU A 103 4.26 -24.09 -21.11
CA LEU A 103 3.97 -23.41 -19.85
C LEU A 103 2.46 -23.16 -19.67
N LYS A 104 1.74 -22.80 -20.74
CA LYS A 104 0.27 -22.72 -20.71
C LYS A 104 -0.37 -24.07 -20.36
N CYS A 105 0.18 -25.17 -20.88
CA CYS A 105 -0.28 -26.50 -20.53
C CYS A 105 -0.01 -26.83 -19.05
N PHE A 106 1.16 -26.49 -18.50
CA PHE A 106 1.47 -26.67 -17.07
C PHE A 106 0.42 -26.01 -16.17
N ALA A 107 0.13 -24.73 -16.42
CA ALA A 107 -0.82 -23.97 -15.63
C ALA A 107 -2.23 -24.59 -15.67
N ILE A 108 -2.78 -24.83 -16.86
CA ILE A 108 -4.15 -25.36 -17.01
C ILE A 108 -4.25 -26.81 -16.52
N ALA A 109 -3.24 -27.64 -16.80
CA ALA A 109 -3.25 -29.03 -16.38
C ALA A 109 -3.31 -29.15 -14.86
N LEU A 110 -2.43 -28.45 -14.14
CA LEU A 110 -2.37 -28.52 -12.68
C LEU A 110 -3.59 -27.93 -12.00
N ALA A 111 -4.15 -26.85 -12.54
CA ALA A 111 -5.42 -26.32 -12.07
C ALA A 111 -6.57 -27.34 -12.18
N ARG A 112 -6.50 -28.25 -13.16
CA ARG A 112 -7.60 -29.17 -13.50
C ARG A 112 -7.37 -30.61 -13.07
N CYS A 113 -6.14 -31.07 -12.83
CA CYS A 113 -5.85 -32.49 -12.57
C CYS A 113 -5.93 -32.89 -11.09
N GLY A 114 -6.13 -31.93 -10.18
CA GLY A 114 -6.20 -32.18 -8.74
C GLY A 114 -4.83 -32.17 -8.07
N SER A 115 -4.70 -32.83 -6.91
CA SER A 115 -3.43 -32.92 -6.20
C SER A 115 -2.41 -33.69 -7.04
N VAL A 116 -1.17 -33.21 -7.06
CA VAL A 116 -0.02 -33.86 -7.70
C VAL A 116 1.12 -33.86 -6.68
N SER A 117 1.92 -34.92 -6.66
CA SER A 117 3.13 -34.99 -5.85
C SER A 117 4.01 -33.75 -6.05
N SER A 118 4.52 -33.21 -4.94
CA SER A 118 5.39 -32.02 -4.95
C SER A 118 6.71 -32.34 -5.65
N SER A 119 7.08 -31.52 -6.63
CA SER A 119 8.42 -31.56 -7.21
C SER A 119 8.95 -30.15 -7.48
N ALA A 120 10.26 -29.98 -7.28
CA ALA A 120 10.92 -28.69 -7.46
C ALA A 120 10.80 -28.17 -8.91
N PRO A 121 11.03 -28.99 -9.96
CA PRO A 121 10.90 -28.51 -11.33
C PRO A 121 9.47 -28.09 -11.67
N LEU A 122 8.48 -28.83 -11.16
CA LEU A 122 7.06 -28.52 -11.39
C LEU A 122 6.67 -27.18 -10.78
N LEU A 123 7.13 -26.91 -9.55
CA LEU A 123 6.90 -25.64 -8.88
C LEU A 123 7.51 -24.46 -9.66
N LEU A 124 8.75 -24.61 -10.16
CA LEU A 124 9.40 -23.58 -10.97
C LEU A 124 8.67 -23.34 -12.30
N CYS A 125 8.31 -24.39 -13.03
CA CYS A 125 7.52 -24.26 -14.26
C CYS A 125 6.18 -23.59 -14.02
N LEU A 126 5.49 -23.91 -12.92
CA LEU A 126 4.21 -23.30 -12.58
C LEU A 126 4.36 -21.83 -12.20
N THR A 127 5.41 -21.49 -11.46
CA THR A 127 5.76 -20.09 -11.12
C THR A 127 5.99 -19.29 -12.40
N SER A 128 6.84 -19.78 -13.31
CA SER A 128 7.12 -19.09 -14.57
C SER A 128 5.89 -19.02 -15.47
N ALA A 129 5.04 -20.06 -15.51
CA ALA A 129 3.78 -20.01 -16.24
C ALA A 129 2.83 -18.93 -15.68
N LEU A 130 2.73 -18.82 -14.36
CA LEU A 130 1.90 -17.81 -13.68
C LEU A 130 2.37 -16.40 -14.02
N LEU A 131 3.67 -16.14 -13.89
CA LEU A 131 4.27 -14.80 -14.05
C LEU A 131 4.40 -14.35 -15.51
N THR A 132 4.28 -15.25 -16.48
CA THR A 132 4.62 -14.93 -17.90
C THR A 132 3.55 -15.33 -18.89
N GLN A 133 2.70 -16.31 -18.56
CA GLN A 133 1.63 -16.77 -19.44
C GLN A 133 0.26 -16.39 -18.87
N VAL A 134 0.01 -16.59 -17.58
CA VAL A 134 -1.26 -16.22 -16.94
C VAL A 134 -1.36 -14.71 -16.76
N PHE A 135 -0.28 -14.09 -16.27
CA PHE A 135 -0.15 -12.65 -16.09
C PHE A 135 0.99 -12.09 -16.95
N PRO A 136 0.82 -11.99 -18.29
CA PRO A 136 1.88 -11.59 -19.23
C PRO A 136 2.19 -10.08 -19.19
N LEU A 137 2.07 -9.44 -18.03
CA LEU A 137 2.18 -7.99 -17.84
C LEU A 137 3.55 -7.46 -18.31
N GLY A 138 4.64 -8.17 -18.01
CA GLY A 138 5.98 -7.78 -18.47
C GLY A 138 6.09 -7.70 -20.00
N GLN A 139 5.57 -8.71 -20.71
CA GLN A 139 5.55 -8.74 -22.17
C GLN A 139 4.62 -7.65 -22.73
N ILE A 140 3.49 -7.42 -22.05
CA ILE A 140 2.55 -6.34 -22.40
C ILE A 140 3.28 -5.01 -22.36
N TYR A 141 3.86 -4.66 -21.21
CA TYR A 141 4.51 -3.37 -21.03
C TYR A 141 5.76 -3.19 -21.91
N GLU A 142 6.58 -4.21 -22.06
CA GLU A 142 7.75 -4.16 -22.95
C GLU A 142 7.34 -3.89 -24.40
N SER A 143 6.25 -4.52 -24.87
CA SER A 143 5.72 -4.21 -26.19
C SER A 143 5.38 -2.71 -26.28
N PHE A 144 4.67 -2.17 -25.28
CA PHE A 144 4.32 -0.74 -25.22
C PHE A 144 5.52 0.18 -25.32
N CYS A 145 6.52 -0.04 -24.48
CA CYS A 145 7.77 0.72 -24.48
C CYS A 145 8.47 0.69 -25.85
N ASN A 146 8.48 -0.46 -26.54
CA ASN A 146 9.22 -0.62 -27.80
C ASN A 146 8.59 0.06 -29.01
N ALA A 147 7.26 0.14 -29.09
CA ALA A 147 6.60 0.74 -30.26
C ALA A 147 5.86 2.04 -30.02
N PHE A 148 5.98 2.63 -28.83
CA PHE A 148 5.42 3.96 -28.58
C PHE A 148 5.95 4.98 -29.60
N GLY A 149 5.01 5.64 -30.29
CA GLY A 149 5.30 6.63 -31.35
C GLY A 149 5.76 6.05 -32.69
N LYS A 150 5.80 4.71 -32.84
CA LYS A 150 6.26 4.03 -34.07
C LYS A 150 5.18 3.18 -34.74
N GLU A 151 4.32 2.54 -33.96
CA GLU A 151 3.30 1.60 -34.45
C GLU A 151 1.91 1.94 -33.94
N PRO A 152 0.84 1.57 -34.67
CA PRO A 152 -0.53 1.71 -34.20
C PRO A 152 -0.79 0.85 -32.96
N ILE A 153 -1.61 1.35 -32.04
CA ILE A 153 -1.94 0.71 -30.75
C ILE A 153 -2.89 -0.50 -30.93
N GLY A 154 -3.68 -0.53 -32.00
CA GLY A 154 -4.74 -1.50 -32.27
C GLY A 154 -4.37 -2.99 -32.08
N PRO A 155 -3.22 -3.49 -32.60
CA PRO A 155 -2.81 -4.88 -32.42
C PRO A 155 -2.65 -5.30 -30.95
N ARG A 156 -2.20 -4.37 -30.09
CA ARG A 156 -2.01 -4.66 -28.65
C ARG A 156 -3.32 -4.71 -27.90
N LEU A 157 -4.26 -3.84 -28.27
CA LEU A 157 -5.63 -3.87 -27.74
C LEU A 157 -6.29 -5.22 -28.03
N ILE A 158 -6.17 -5.73 -29.26
CA ILE A 158 -6.72 -7.04 -29.64
C ILE A 158 -6.10 -8.14 -28.78
N TRP A 159 -4.78 -8.15 -28.66
CA TRP A 159 -4.08 -9.15 -27.88
C TRP A 159 -4.45 -9.16 -26.38
N VAL A 160 -4.55 -7.98 -25.74
CA VAL A 160 -4.97 -7.87 -24.34
C VAL A 160 -6.40 -8.40 -24.15
N ARG A 161 -7.32 -8.05 -25.06
CA ARG A 161 -8.72 -8.51 -25.00
C ARG A 161 -8.85 -10.02 -25.25
N GLU A 162 -8.09 -10.55 -26.19
CA GLU A 162 -8.01 -12.00 -26.43
C GLU A 162 -7.54 -12.72 -25.18
N HIS A 163 -6.48 -12.22 -24.52
CA HIS A 163 -5.97 -12.80 -23.26
C HIS A 163 -7.01 -12.78 -22.15
N LEU A 164 -7.71 -11.67 -21.94
CA LEU A 164 -8.80 -11.58 -20.95
C LEU A 164 -9.93 -12.59 -21.22
N SER A 165 -10.16 -12.93 -22.50
CA SER A 165 -11.16 -13.91 -22.89
C SER A 165 -10.67 -15.37 -22.83
N ASP A 166 -9.34 -15.57 -22.75
CA ASP A 166 -8.69 -16.87 -22.77
C ASP A 166 -9.03 -17.69 -21.50
N VAL A 167 -9.12 -18.99 -21.67
CA VAL A 167 -9.35 -19.97 -20.59
C VAL A 167 -8.27 -19.85 -19.53
N LEU A 168 -7.02 -19.58 -19.94
CA LEU A 168 -5.91 -19.45 -19.01
C LEU A 168 -6.13 -18.33 -17.97
N PHE A 169 -6.61 -17.17 -18.41
CA PHE A 169 -6.89 -16.05 -17.52
C PHE A 169 -8.13 -16.29 -16.66
N LYS A 170 -9.18 -16.87 -17.25
CA LYS A 170 -10.42 -17.22 -16.52
C LYS A 170 -10.19 -18.23 -15.38
N GLU A 171 -9.18 -19.07 -15.52
CA GLU A 171 -8.78 -20.09 -14.52
C GLU A 171 -7.66 -19.60 -13.59
N SER A 172 -7.26 -18.32 -13.66
CA SER A 172 -6.13 -17.77 -12.89
C SER A 172 -6.21 -18.03 -11.39
N GLY A 173 -7.40 -17.97 -10.79
CA GLY A 173 -7.62 -18.32 -9.39
C GLY A 173 -7.33 -19.78 -9.06
N ALA A 174 -7.80 -20.72 -9.89
CA ALA A 174 -7.55 -22.16 -9.72
C ALA A 174 -6.06 -22.50 -9.93
N ILE A 175 -5.42 -21.86 -10.90
CA ILE A 175 -3.97 -21.98 -11.15
C ILE A 175 -3.18 -21.48 -9.94
N SER A 176 -3.55 -20.31 -9.39
CA SER A 176 -2.92 -19.74 -8.20
C SER A 176 -3.08 -20.65 -6.97
N GLY A 177 -4.24 -21.28 -6.82
CA GLY A 177 -4.48 -22.28 -5.77
C GLY A 177 -3.60 -23.52 -5.93
N ALA A 178 -3.50 -24.08 -7.14
CA ALA A 178 -2.62 -25.21 -7.43
C ALA A 178 -1.14 -24.86 -7.16
N PHE A 179 -0.73 -23.64 -7.48
CA PHE A 179 0.60 -23.11 -7.18
C PHE A 179 0.88 -23.05 -5.67
N CYS A 180 -0.04 -22.48 -4.88
CA CYS A 180 0.11 -22.40 -3.43
C CYS A 180 0.18 -23.80 -2.79
N ASN A 181 -0.55 -24.78 -3.33
CA ASN A 181 -0.49 -26.16 -2.87
C ASN A 181 0.90 -26.78 -3.11
N GLN A 182 1.47 -26.60 -4.30
CA GLN A 182 2.84 -27.04 -4.60
C GLN A 182 3.87 -26.35 -3.70
N TYR A 183 3.74 -25.03 -3.51
CA TYR A 183 4.61 -24.25 -2.62
C TYR A 183 4.59 -24.78 -1.17
N SER A 184 3.40 -25.12 -0.65
CA SER A 184 3.24 -25.58 0.74
C SER A 184 3.99 -26.87 1.07
N SER A 185 4.27 -27.68 0.05
CA SER A 185 4.92 -28.99 0.12
C SER A 185 6.36 -28.97 -0.42
N ALA A 186 6.89 -27.81 -0.79
CA ALA A 186 8.22 -27.66 -1.34
C ALA A 186 9.31 -27.62 -0.25
N SER A 187 10.56 -27.88 -0.65
CA SER A 187 11.72 -27.68 0.22
C SER A 187 11.99 -26.19 0.46
N GLU A 188 12.68 -25.88 1.57
CA GLU A 188 12.96 -24.50 1.98
C GLU A 188 13.77 -23.69 0.96
N GLU A 189 14.67 -24.35 0.23
CA GLU A 189 15.46 -23.77 -0.87
C GLU A 189 14.56 -23.38 -2.06
N ASN A 190 13.69 -24.28 -2.50
CA ASN A 190 12.79 -24.00 -3.63
C ASN A 190 11.74 -22.95 -3.27
N LYS A 191 11.26 -22.94 -2.01
CA LYS A 191 10.40 -21.85 -1.51
C LYS A 191 11.09 -20.51 -1.62
N TYR A 192 12.36 -20.42 -1.23
CA TYR A 192 13.13 -19.17 -1.29
C TYR A 192 13.27 -18.65 -2.72
N ILE A 193 13.56 -19.53 -3.68
CA ILE A 193 13.67 -19.17 -5.11
C ILE A 193 12.34 -18.60 -5.62
N VAL A 194 11.23 -19.31 -5.37
CA VAL A 194 9.89 -18.94 -5.84
C VAL A 194 9.40 -17.66 -5.17
N GLU A 195 9.63 -17.51 -3.87
CA GLU A 195 9.34 -16.26 -3.14
C GLU A 195 10.00 -15.07 -3.83
N ASN A 196 11.31 -15.13 -4.09
CA ASN A 196 12.02 -14.05 -4.76
C ASN A 196 11.47 -13.77 -6.17
N MET A 197 11.13 -14.81 -6.95
CA MET A 197 10.50 -14.60 -8.27
C MET A 197 9.18 -13.81 -8.19
N ILE A 198 8.35 -14.08 -7.18
CA ILE A 198 7.09 -13.34 -6.97
C ILE A 198 7.36 -11.89 -6.50
N TRP A 199 8.32 -11.70 -5.60
CA TRP A 199 8.67 -10.37 -5.10
C TRP A 199 9.28 -9.49 -6.20
N ASP A 200 10.16 -10.05 -7.02
CA ASP A 200 10.75 -9.38 -8.18
C ASP A 200 9.68 -9.05 -9.23
N PHE A 201 8.72 -9.95 -9.45
CA PHE A 201 7.56 -9.67 -10.29
C PHE A 201 6.76 -8.45 -9.81
N CYS A 202 6.51 -8.32 -8.50
CA CYS A 202 5.80 -7.16 -7.95
C CYS A 202 6.55 -5.85 -8.19
N GLN A 203 7.87 -5.84 -7.99
CA GLN A 203 8.70 -4.67 -8.25
C GLN A 203 8.70 -4.28 -9.73
N ASN A 204 8.88 -5.25 -10.62
CA ASN A 204 8.85 -5.02 -12.06
C ASN A 204 7.48 -4.53 -12.55
N LEU A 205 6.41 -5.13 -12.02
CA LEU A 205 5.03 -4.70 -12.29
C LEU A 205 4.84 -3.22 -11.91
N TYR A 206 5.28 -2.80 -10.72
CA TYR A 206 5.20 -1.39 -10.31
C TYR A 206 5.95 -0.47 -11.27
N LEU A 207 7.22 -0.76 -11.56
CA LEU A 207 8.07 0.09 -12.39
C LEU A 207 7.51 0.26 -13.80
N GLN A 208 7.12 -0.84 -14.43
CA GLN A 208 6.61 -0.86 -15.79
C GLN A 208 5.19 -0.27 -15.87
N HIS A 209 4.31 -0.64 -14.95
CA HIS A 209 2.94 -0.13 -14.95
C HIS A 209 2.90 1.38 -14.72
N ARG A 210 3.71 1.91 -13.79
CA ARG A 210 3.81 3.36 -13.57
C ARG A 210 4.11 4.12 -14.86
N GLN A 211 5.07 3.64 -15.65
CA GLN A 211 5.44 4.26 -16.93
C GLN A 211 4.30 4.19 -17.94
N ILE A 212 3.62 3.05 -18.05
CA ILE A 212 2.54 2.83 -19.02
C ILE A 212 1.24 3.54 -18.63
N ALA A 213 0.92 3.63 -17.33
CA ALA A 213 -0.22 4.37 -16.84
C ALA A 213 -0.09 5.86 -17.19
N MET A 214 1.09 6.46 -16.97
CA MET A 214 1.35 7.86 -17.39
C MET A 214 1.26 8.07 -18.90
N LEU A 215 1.56 7.04 -19.69
CA LEU A 215 1.55 7.07 -21.15
C LEU A 215 0.13 7.01 -21.73
N LEU A 216 -0.70 6.12 -21.18
CA LEU A 216 -2.03 5.81 -21.70
C LEU A 216 -3.13 6.67 -21.09
N CYS A 217 -2.93 7.19 -19.87
CA CYS A 217 -3.92 7.98 -19.15
C CYS A 217 -4.33 9.22 -19.97
N GLY A 218 -5.64 9.34 -20.24
CA GLY A 218 -6.24 10.39 -21.04
C GLY A 218 -6.09 10.23 -22.56
N ILE A 219 -5.39 9.18 -23.02
CA ILE A 219 -5.22 8.85 -24.45
C ILE A 219 -6.01 7.59 -24.80
N GLU A 220 -5.80 6.50 -24.06
CA GLU A 220 -6.39 5.17 -24.30
C GLU A 220 -6.83 4.53 -22.98
N ASP A 221 -7.74 5.19 -22.25
CA ASP A 221 -8.21 4.75 -20.94
C ASP A 221 -8.85 3.36 -20.96
N THR A 222 -9.49 2.97 -22.08
CA THR A 222 -10.11 1.65 -22.22
C THR A 222 -9.07 0.52 -22.23
N LEU A 223 -7.94 0.74 -22.91
CA LEU A 223 -6.83 -0.20 -22.95
C LEU A 223 -6.14 -0.27 -21.59
N LEU A 224 -5.91 0.89 -20.95
CA LEU A 224 -5.33 0.93 -19.62
C LEU A 224 -6.18 0.12 -18.62
N GLY A 225 -7.50 0.33 -18.63
CA GLY A 225 -8.43 -0.44 -17.79
C GLY A 225 -8.45 -1.94 -18.12
N ASP A 226 -8.28 -2.34 -19.38
CA ASP A 226 -8.17 -3.75 -19.76
C ASP A 226 -6.85 -4.39 -19.26
N ILE A 227 -5.74 -3.64 -19.26
CA ILE A 227 -4.46 -4.10 -18.68
C ILE A 227 -4.56 -4.16 -17.14
N GLU A 228 -5.20 -3.18 -16.52
CA GLU A 228 -5.41 -3.12 -15.07
C GLU A 228 -6.20 -4.33 -14.56
N LYS A 229 -7.19 -4.85 -15.30
CA LYS A 229 -7.89 -6.10 -14.93
C LYS A 229 -6.94 -7.30 -14.79
N ILE A 230 -5.92 -7.38 -15.64
CA ILE A 230 -4.89 -8.45 -15.55
C ILE A 230 -4.04 -8.22 -14.29
N ALA A 231 -3.66 -6.97 -14.02
CA ALA A 231 -2.86 -6.60 -12.85
C ALA A 231 -3.63 -6.73 -11.52
N GLU A 232 -4.94 -6.48 -11.50
CA GLU A 232 -5.81 -6.74 -10.36
C GLU A 232 -5.87 -8.24 -10.03
N SER A 233 -5.95 -9.08 -11.07
CA SER A 233 -5.95 -10.54 -10.89
C SER A 233 -4.59 -11.06 -10.40
N SER A 234 -3.48 -10.46 -10.86
CA SER A 234 -2.15 -10.78 -10.33
C SER A 234 -1.96 -10.28 -8.89
N PHE A 235 -2.54 -9.12 -8.53
CA PHE A 235 -2.61 -8.64 -7.16
C PHE A 235 -3.30 -9.65 -6.23
N LEU A 236 -4.45 -10.20 -6.63
CA LEU A 236 -5.14 -11.25 -5.86
C LEU A 236 -4.24 -12.49 -5.65
N MET A 237 -3.54 -12.92 -6.71
CA MET A 237 -2.58 -14.01 -6.61
C MET A 237 -1.45 -13.71 -5.61
N VAL A 238 -0.87 -12.51 -5.65
CA VAL A 238 0.20 -12.09 -4.73
C VAL A 238 -0.28 -12.10 -3.28
N VAL A 239 -1.52 -11.62 -3.02
CA VAL A 239 -2.11 -11.63 -1.67
C VAL A 239 -2.29 -13.06 -1.15
N VAL A 240 -2.87 -13.95 -1.97
CA VAL A 240 -3.06 -15.35 -1.59
C VAL A 240 -1.73 -16.06 -1.37
N PHE A 241 -0.73 -15.78 -2.21
CA PHE A 241 0.61 -16.33 -2.06
C PHE A 241 1.30 -15.85 -0.78
N ALA A 242 1.25 -14.54 -0.48
CA ALA A 242 1.81 -13.99 0.75
C ALA A 242 1.14 -14.57 2.01
N LEU A 243 -0.18 -14.81 1.97
CA LEU A 243 -0.88 -15.53 3.03
C LEU A 243 -0.40 -16.99 3.13
N ALA A 244 -0.16 -17.67 2.02
CA ALA A 244 0.39 -19.03 2.02
C ALA A 244 1.81 -19.09 2.62
N VAL A 245 2.63 -18.07 2.35
CA VAL A 245 3.99 -17.91 2.90
C VAL A 245 3.94 -17.72 4.42
N THR A 246 3.14 -16.78 4.91
CA THR A 246 2.99 -16.52 6.36
C THR A 246 2.46 -17.73 7.11
N LYS A 247 1.53 -18.50 6.53
CA LYS A 247 1.06 -19.77 7.11
C LYS A 247 2.17 -20.82 7.29
N GLN A 248 3.24 -20.79 6.49
CA GLN A 248 4.38 -21.71 6.68
C GLN A 248 5.17 -21.39 7.96
N TRP A 249 5.07 -20.17 8.49
CA TRP A 249 5.81 -19.76 9.68
C TRP A 249 5.36 -20.45 10.96
N LEU A 250 4.15 -21.03 10.97
CA LEU A 250 3.66 -21.87 12.05
C LEU A 250 4.45 -23.18 12.18
N LYS A 251 5.21 -23.57 11.15
CA LYS A 251 6.09 -24.74 11.20
C LYS A 251 7.40 -24.38 11.91
N PRO A 252 7.91 -25.22 12.83
CA PRO A 252 9.09 -24.92 13.66
C PRO A 252 10.42 -24.85 12.87
N ILE A 253 10.38 -25.10 11.56
CA ILE A 253 11.57 -25.20 10.68
C ILE A 253 12.06 -23.81 10.24
N VAL A 254 11.21 -22.78 10.25
CA VAL A 254 11.54 -21.45 9.70
C VAL A 254 12.27 -20.61 10.74
N SER A 255 13.51 -20.20 10.44
CA SER A 255 14.32 -19.35 11.32
C SER A 255 13.70 -17.95 11.50
N LYS A 256 13.96 -17.33 12.65
CA LYS A 256 13.46 -15.98 12.99
C LYS A 256 13.95 -14.92 11.99
N GLU A 257 15.21 -14.99 11.61
CA GLU A 257 15.83 -14.09 10.63
C GLU A 257 15.14 -14.17 9.27
N ARG A 258 14.84 -15.39 8.79
CA ARG A 258 14.11 -15.58 7.52
C ARG A 258 12.71 -14.97 7.59
N LYS A 259 11.98 -15.13 8.70
CA LYS A 259 10.66 -14.52 8.88
C LYS A 259 10.74 -12.99 8.79
N MET A 260 11.76 -12.39 9.41
CA MET A 260 11.99 -10.94 9.37
C MET A 260 12.29 -10.46 7.95
N GLU A 261 13.22 -11.12 7.25
CA GLU A 261 13.56 -10.77 5.86
C GLU A 261 12.35 -10.90 4.93
N THR A 262 11.64 -12.03 4.99
CA THR A 262 10.43 -12.26 4.18
C THR A 262 9.32 -11.27 4.53
N SER A 263 9.19 -10.85 5.79
CA SER A 263 8.21 -9.83 6.21
C SER A 263 8.45 -8.49 5.50
N VAL A 264 9.72 -8.05 5.43
CA VAL A 264 10.08 -6.83 4.70
C VAL A 264 9.79 -6.99 3.21
N LYS A 265 10.18 -8.11 2.59
CA LYS A 265 9.90 -8.38 1.17
C LYS A 265 8.40 -8.39 0.86
N ILE A 266 7.56 -8.93 1.74
CA ILE A 266 6.09 -8.89 1.59
C ILE A 266 5.58 -7.45 1.66
N LEU A 267 6.00 -6.67 2.67
CA LEU A 267 5.58 -5.26 2.79
C LEU A 267 5.99 -4.42 1.58
N VAL A 268 7.23 -4.58 1.09
CA VAL A 268 7.71 -3.91 -0.12
C VAL A 268 6.88 -4.34 -1.32
N SER A 269 6.62 -5.64 -1.48
CA SER A 269 5.82 -6.16 -2.59
C SER A 269 4.39 -5.65 -2.55
N PHE A 270 3.76 -5.59 -1.38
CA PHE A 270 2.43 -5.01 -1.19
C PHE A 270 2.41 -3.52 -1.54
N SER A 271 3.47 -2.77 -1.20
CA SER A 271 3.60 -1.37 -1.61
C SER A 271 3.60 -1.22 -3.14
N CYS A 272 4.22 -2.15 -3.86
CA CYS A 272 4.31 -2.14 -5.32
C CYS A 272 2.97 -2.41 -6.01
N VAL A 273 2.07 -3.17 -5.37
CA VAL A 273 0.77 -3.56 -5.93
C VAL A 273 -0.42 -2.83 -5.31
N GLU A 274 -0.20 -1.89 -4.38
CA GLU A 274 -1.27 -1.17 -3.67
C GLU A 274 -2.21 -0.42 -4.62
N TYR A 275 -1.71 0.06 -5.76
CA TYR A 275 -2.53 0.75 -6.76
C TYR A 275 -3.72 -0.11 -7.25
N PHE A 276 -3.54 -1.43 -7.38
CA PHE A 276 -4.59 -2.34 -7.85
C PHE A 276 -5.59 -2.74 -6.75
N ARG A 277 -5.44 -2.23 -5.54
CA ARG A 277 -6.28 -2.57 -4.39
C ARG A 277 -7.59 -1.78 -4.40
N HIS A 278 -8.53 -2.21 -5.22
CA HIS A 278 -9.88 -1.63 -5.29
C HIS A 278 -10.88 -2.29 -4.33
N ILE A 279 -10.56 -3.48 -3.81
CA ILE A 279 -11.45 -4.28 -2.93
C ILE A 279 -10.79 -4.49 -1.56
N ARG A 280 -11.62 -4.49 -0.51
CA ARG A 280 -11.18 -4.88 0.83
C ARG A 280 -11.07 -6.39 0.92
N LEU A 281 -9.85 -6.89 1.06
CA LEU A 281 -9.56 -8.32 1.22
C LEU A 281 -9.15 -8.60 2.68
N PRO A 282 -9.86 -9.48 3.41
CA PRO A 282 -9.45 -9.93 4.73
C PRO A 282 -8.05 -10.52 4.76
N GLU A 283 -7.70 -11.33 3.75
CA GLU A 283 -6.42 -12.01 3.59
C GLU A 283 -5.24 -11.04 3.54
N TYR A 284 -5.44 -9.90 2.86
CA TYR A 284 -4.45 -8.82 2.78
C TYR A 284 -4.22 -8.18 4.16
N MET A 285 -5.29 -7.91 4.92
CA MET A 285 -5.18 -7.31 6.24
C MET A 285 -4.60 -8.29 7.28
N GLU A 286 -4.94 -9.57 7.18
CA GLU A 286 -4.37 -10.63 8.00
C GLU A 286 -2.86 -10.74 7.78
N THR A 287 -2.45 -10.82 6.50
CA THR A 287 -1.03 -10.87 6.12
C THR A 287 -0.27 -9.64 6.64
N ILE A 288 -0.82 -8.44 6.48
CA ILE A 288 -0.20 -7.20 6.99
C ILE A 288 0.00 -7.25 8.51
N ARG A 289 -1.00 -7.68 9.27
CA ARG A 289 -0.88 -7.76 10.74
C ARG A 289 0.21 -8.75 11.16
N GLU A 290 0.27 -9.90 10.50
CA GLU A 290 1.27 -10.93 10.79
C GLU A 290 2.69 -10.41 10.53
N VAL A 291 2.95 -9.86 9.33
CA VAL A 291 4.29 -9.36 8.97
C VAL A 291 4.70 -8.14 9.79
N ILE A 292 3.76 -7.25 10.16
CA ILE A 292 4.05 -6.10 11.03
C ILE A 292 4.47 -6.58 12.41
N SER A 293 3.82 -7.61 12.95
CA SER A 293 4.20 -8.15 14.27
C SER A 293 5.66 -8.61 14.28
N CYS A 294 6.13 -9.28 13.22
CA CYS A 294 7.53 -9.66 13.06
C CYS A 294 8.48 -8.46 12.92
N VAL A 295 8.07 -7.41 12.18
CA VAL A 295 8.87 -6.19 12.01
C VAL A 295 8.96 -5.38 13.32
N GLN A 296 7.94 -5.42 14.16
CA GLN A 296 7.93 -4.74 15.46
C GLN A 296 8.85 -5.40 16.50
N GLU A 297 9.37 -6.60 16.25
CA GLU A 297 10.28 -7.28 17.19
C GLU A 297 11.71 -6.76 17.17
N ASN A 298 12.16 -6.13 16.08
CA ASN A 298 13.54 -5.69 15.89
C ASN A 298 13.60 -4.37 15.09
N ASP A 299 14.59 -3.53 15.37
CA ASP A 299 14.83 -2.27 14.68
C ASP A 299 15.27 -2.50 13.22
N ALA A 300 16.11 -3.51 12.95
CA ALA A 300 16.72 -3.70 11.62
C ALA A 300 15.70 -3.94 10.48
N PRO A 301 14.68 -4.82 10.63
CA PRO A 301 13.63 -4.99 9.62
C PRO A 301 12.78 -3.72 9.41
N CYS A 302 12.54 -2.96 10.48
CA CYS A 302 11.81 -1.69 10.40
C CYS A 302 12.59 -0.65 9.60
N VAL A 303 13.88 -0.52 9.85
CA VAL A 303 14.78 0.37 9.09
C VAL A 303 14.85 -0.08 7.62
N SER A 304 15.07 -1.38 7.37
CA SER A 304 15.12 -1.93 6.00
C SER A 304 13.83 -1.69 5.22
N PHE A 305 12.66 -1.81 5.87
CA PHE A 305 11.38 -1.47 5.25
C PHE A 305 11.29 0.02 4.92
N VAL A 306 11.70 0.91 5.83
CA VAL A 306 11.68 2.35 5.59
C VAL A 306 12.65 2.76 4.48
N GLU A 307 13.84 2.18 4.44
CA GLU A 307 14.85 2.45 3.39
C GLU A 307 14.41 2.00 1.99
N SER A 308 13.38 1.15 1.89
CA SER A 308 12.78 0.76 0.60
C SER A 308 11.87 1.82 -0.04
N ILE A 309 11.56 2.91 0.68
CA ILE A 309 10.80 4.05 0.14
C ILE A 309 11.58 4.63 -1.04
N PRO A 310 10.93 4.91 -2.19
CA PRO A 310 11.62 5.52 -3.32
C PRO A 310 12.24 6.87 -2.93
N ALA A 311 13.48 7.11 -3.37
CA ALA A 311 14.21 8.33 -3.05
C ALA A 311 13.47 9.58 -3.56
N TYR A 312 13.60 10.71 -2.84
CA TYR A 312 12.90 11.96 -3.14
C TYR A 312 13.07 12.43 -4.60
N ASP A 313 14.28 12.32 -5.15
CA ASP A 313 14.55 12.68 -6.54
C ASP A 313 13.79 11.80 -7.53
N SER A 314 13.62 10.51 -7.22
CA SER A 314 12.83 9.59 -8.06
C SER A 314 11.32 9.88 -8.01
N LEU A 315 10.85 10.49 -6.91
CA LEU A 315 9.45 10.87 -6.72
C LEU A 315 9.10 12.13 -7.51
N THR A 316 10.01 13.11 -7.53
CA THR A 316 9.77 14.45 -8.07
C THR A 316 10.32 14.65 -9.48
N ASN A 317 11.45 14.02 -9.79
CA ASN A 317 12.19 14.16 -11.06
C ASN A 317 12.69 12.79 -11.56
N PRO A 318 11.79 11.87 -11.95
CA PRO A 318 12.20 10.58 -12.50
C PRO A 318 13.05 10.79 -13.76
N LYS A 319 14.28 10.26 -13.74
CA LYS A 319 15.26 10.40 -14.84
C LYS A 319 15.02 9.44 -16.00
N ASP A 320 13.90 8.72 -16.00
CA ASP A 320 13.60 7.73 -17.03
C ASP A 320 13.43 8.40 -18.40
N LEU A 321 13.95 7.75 -19.44
CA LEU A 321 13.90 8.25 -20.83
C LEU A 321 12.47 8.56 -21.31
N PHE A 322 11.46 7.92 -20.69
CA PHE A 322 10.04 8.14 -20.96
C PHE A 322 9.48 9.38 -20.28
N THR A 323 9.84 9.64 -19.02
CA THR A 323 9.38 10.83 -18.28
C THR A 323 10.02 12.12 -18.77
N GLN A 324 11.11 12.05 -19.54
CA GLN A 324 11.64 13.22 -20.26
C GLN A 324 10.78 13.63 -21.48
N ARG A 325 9.94 12.72 -22.00
CA ARG A 325 9.07 12.98 -23.16
C ARG A 325 7.69 13.53 -22.78
N ILE A 326 7.33 13.43 -21.51
CA ILE A 326 6.05 13.87 -20.96
C ILE A 326 6.34 14.92 -19.89
N LYS A 327 5.52 15.97 -19.78
CA LYS A 327 5.64 16.92 -18.66
C LYS A 327 5.22 16.22 -17.37
N TYR A 328 6.17 15.62 -16.68
CA TYR A 328 5.91 14.88 -15.44
C TYR A 328 5.48 15.83 -14.32
N GLU A 329 4.41 15.45 -13.62
CA GLU A 329 3.93 16.11 -12.42
C GLU A 329 3.68 15.05 -11.34
N TRP A 330 4.46 15.09 -10.26
CA TRP A 330 4.43 14.08 -9.20
C TRP A 330 3.06 13.92 -8.53
N SER A 331 2.27 14.99 -8.49
CA SER A 331 0.93 15.03 -7.87
C SER A 331 -0.14 14.27 -8.68
N ARG A 332 0.17 13.93 -9.94
CA ARG A 332 -0.73 13.24 -10.88
C ARG A 332 -0.35 11.77 -11.10
N ASP A 333 0.73 11.30 -10.47
CA ASP A 333 1.18 9.92 -10.55
C ASP A 333 0.42 9.06 -9.53
N ASP A 334 -0.76 8.57 -9.91
CA ASP A 334 -1.64 7.80 -9.02
C ASP A 334 -1.03 6.46 -8.58
N VAL A 335 -0.19 5.85 -9.43
CA VAL A 335 0.50 4.59 -9.14
C VAL A 335 1.53 4.80 -8.03
N GLN A 336 2.40 5.80 -8.18
CA GLN A 336 3.38 6.16 -7.14
C GLN A 336 2.68 6.66 -5.87
N THR A 337 1.64 7.46 -6.02
CA THR A 337 0.87 8.00 -4.89
C THR A 337 0.26 6.87 -4.06
N SER A 338 -0.25 5.82 -4.69
CA SER A 338 -0.78 4.64 -4.00
C SER A 338 0.31 3.86 -3.25
N ARG A 339 1.50 3.71 -3.86
CA ARG A 339 2.65 3.11 -3.18
C ARG A 339 3.08 3.90 -1.95
N ILE A 340 3.17 5.23 -2.04
CA ILE A 340 3.52 6.07 -0.89
C ILE A 340 2.42 6.04 0.18
N LEU A 341 1.15 6.04 -0.21
CA LEU A 341 0.04 5.87 0.72
C LEU A 341 0.14 4.58 1.54
N PHE A 342 0.63 3.49 0.96
CA PHE A 342 0.91 2.26 1.69
C PHE A 342 1.94 2.50 2.81
N TYR A 343 3.10 3.05 2.48
CA TYR A 343 4.15 3.37 3.46
C TYR A 343 3.64 4.29 4.57
N LEU A 344 2.94 5.37 4.21
CA LEU A 344 2.39 6.33 5.18
C LEU A 344 1.38 5.71 6.15
N ARG A 345 0.75 4.58 5.78
CA ARG A 345 -0.18 3.83 6.63
C ARG A 345 0.49 2.74 7.46
N VAL A 346 1.56 2.13 6.96
CA VAL A 346 2.25 1.03 7.65
C VAL A 346 3.27 1.55 8.65
N ILE A 347 4.07 2.56 8.30
CA ILE A 347 5.13 3.09 9.17
C ILE A 347 4.63 3.52 10.56
N PRO A 348 3.46 4.17 10.73
CA PRO A 348 2.92 4.50 12.05
C PRO A 348 2.80 3.29 12.99
N THR A 349 2.60 2.09 12.46
CA THR A 349 2.46 0.87 13.27
C THR A 349 3.78 0.41 13.87
N CYS A 350 4.93 0.67 13.23
CA CYS A 350 6.25 0.28 13.71
C CYS A 350 7.13 1.48 14.12
N ILE A 351 6.55 2.68 14.22
CA ILE A 351 7.27 3.94 14.43
C ILE A 351 8.13 3.99 15.69
N GLY A 352 7.77 3.22 16.74
CA GLY A 352 8.55 3.12 17.98
C GLY A 352 9.89 2.41 17.82
N ARG A 353 10.06 1.57 16.80
CA ARG A 353 11.33 0.91 16.47
C ARG A 353 12.25 1.78 15.60
N LEU A 354 11.66 2.71 14.85
CA LEU A 354 12.39 3.57 13.94
C LEU A 354 13.21 4.63 14.69
N SER A 355 14.52 4.69 14.43
CA SER A 355 15.40 5.72 14.97
C SER A 355 15.06 7.11 14.44
N ALA A 356 15.42 8.15 15.20
CA ALA A 356 15.26 9.52 14.75
C ALA A 356 16.05 9.81 13.46
N SER A 357 17.23 9.20 13.33
CA SER A 357 18.10 9.33 12.14
C SER A 357 17.47 8.72 10.88
N ALA A 358 16.91 7.52 10.96
CA ALA A 358 16.25 6.86 9.83
C ALA A 358 14.98 7.61 9.39
N PHE A 359 14.20 8.11 10.36
CA PHE A 359 13.03 8.96 10.05
C PHE A 359 13.48 10.25 9.35
N ARG A 360 14.53 10.91 9.85
CA ARG A 360 15.09 12.14 9.26
C ARG A 360 15.57 11.92 7.83
N GLY A 361 16.34 10.86 7.60
CA GLY A 361 16.99 10.60 6.32
C GLY A 361 16.03 10.18 5.21
N VAL A 362 14.98 9.41 5.54
CA VAL A 362 14.15 8.74 4.53
C VAL A 362 12.68 9.18 4.56
N VAL A 363 12.09 9.28 5.74
CA VAL A 363 10.63 9.45 5.89
C VAL A 363 10.21 10.91 5.82
N ALA A 364 10.94 11.80 6.50
CA ALA A 364 10.53 13.18 6.71
C ALA A 364 10.28 13.94 5.39
N SER A 365 11.23 13.87 4.46
CA SER A 365 11.14 14.55 3.15
C SER A 365 9.94 14.07 2.34
N THR A 366 9.73 12.76 2.26
CA THR A 366 8.59 12.15 1.56
C THR A 366 7.27 12.54 2.24
N MET A 367 7.19 12.43 3.57
CA MET A 367 5.98 12.80 4.33
C MET A 367 5.57 14.25 4.07
N PHE A 368 6.53 15.20 4.08
CA PHE A 368 6.25 16.61 3.83
C PHE A 368 5.99 16.96 2.37
N LEU A 369 6.50 16.18 1.42
CA LEU A 369 6.06 16.31 0.03
C LEU A 369 4.55 16.00 -0.07
N TYR A 370 4.14 14.89 0.54
CA TYR A 370 2.76 14.39 0.42
C TYR A 370 1.75 15.06 1.37
N ILE A 371 2.20 15.86 2.34
CA ILE A 371 1.29 16.64 3.21
C ILE A 371 0.49 17.67 2.41
N GLY A 372 1.09 18.19 1.33
CA GLY A 372 0.46 19.11 0.38
C GLY A 372 -0.02 18.42 -0.90
N HIS A 373 -0.27 17.11 -0.86
CA HIS A 373 -0.76 16.38 -2.03
C HIS A 373 -2.27 16.62 -2.24
N PRO A 374 -2.75 16.87 -3.47
CA PRO A 374 -4.19 17.09 -3.76
C PRO A 374 -5.11 15.95 -3.32
N ASN A 375 -4.63 14.70 -3.39
CA ASN A 375 -5.33 13.54 -2.85
C ASN A 375 -5.39 13.58 -1.31
N ARG A 376 -6.57 13.95 -0.78
CA ARG A 376 -6.86 14.07 0.66
C ARG A 376 -6.54 12.82 1.48
N LYS A 377 -6.66 11.61 0.91
CA LYS A 377 -6.34 10.36 1.63
C LYS A 377 -4.86 10.31 1.99
N VAL A 378 -4.00 10.80 1.10
CA VAL A 378 -2.55 10.77 1.25
C VAL A 378 -2.07 11.90 2.14
N ALA A 379 -2.58 13.12 1.93
CA ALA A 379 -2.33 14.23 2.83
C ALA A 379 -2.68 13.87 4.28
N ARG A 380 -3.88 13.30 4.51
CA ARG A 380 -4.30 12.82 5.84
C ARG A 380 -3.37 11.76 6.42
N ALA A 381 -2.91 10.81 5.59
CA ALA A 381 -1.96 9.79 6.04
C ALA A 381 -0.61 10.42 6.45
N SER A 382 -0.11 11.42 5.73
CA SER A 382 1.08 12.18 6.12
C SER A 382 0.91 12.89 7.46
N HIS A 383 -0.22 13.56 7.70
CA HIS A 383 -0.50 14.17 9.02
C HIS A 383 -0.56 13.11 10.13
N THR A 384 -1.16 11.95 9.85
CA THR A 384 -1.27 10.83 10.80
C THR A 384 0.13 10.27 11.13
N LEU A 385 1.01 10.16 10.14
CA LEU A 385 2.37 9.70 10.33
C LEU A 385 3.18 10.67 11.19
N LEU A 386 3.06 11.98 10.96
CA LEU A 386 3.71 12.96 11.82
C LEU A 386 3.20 12.85 13.26
N ALA A 387 1.88 12.79 13.46
CA ALA A 387 1.29 12.63 14.78
C ALA A 387 1.82 11.36 15.48
N ALA A 388 1.88 10.23 14.77
CA ALA A 388 2.44 9.00 15.28
C ALA A 388 3.92 9.15 15.68
N PHE A 389 4.73 9.86 14.89
CA PHE A 389 6.12 10.14 15.23
C PHE A 389 6.25 11.04 16.46
N LEU A 390 5.46 12.11 16.56
CA LEU A 390 5.44 13.01 17.71
C LEU A 390 5.04 12.29 19.00
N SER A 391 4.04 11.39 18.93
CA SER A 391 3.60 10.58 20.07
C SER A 391 4.54 9.45 20.45
N SER A 392 5.39 9.01 19.52
CA SER A 392 6.26 7.86 19.77
C SER A 392 7.44 8.20 20.68
N ALA A 393 7.75 7.30 21.61
CA ALA A 393 8.94 7.34 22.46
C ALA A 393 9.89 6.22 22.04
N LYS A 394 11.19 6.47 22.22
CA LYS A 394 12.25 5.45 22.09
C LYS A 394 13.29 5.76 23.16
N GLU A 395 13.30 4.95 24.22
CA GLU A 395 14.12 5.18 25.43
C GLU A 395 15.61 5.35 25.11
N SER A 396 16.12 4.64 24.10
CA SER A 396 17.53 4.70 23.72
C SER A 396 17.96 6.02 23.05
N GLU A 397 17.02 6.85 22.59
CA GLU A 397 17.27 8.07 21.79
C GLU A 397 16.37 9.23 22.25
N GLU A 398 15.94 9.25 23.50
CA GLU A 398 14.86 10.16 23.95
C GLU A 398 15.19 11.63 23.73
N ASP A 399 16.41 12.06 24.07
CA ASP A 399 16.86 13.45 23.91
C ASP A 399 16.96 13.87 22.43
N GLU A 400 17.67 13.08 21.61
CA GLU A 400 17.83 13.35 20.17
C GLU A 400 16.49 13.35 19.44
N ARG A 401 15.61 12.39 19.80
CA ARG A 401 14.27 12.29 19.22
C ARG A 401 13.42 13.49 19.61
N THR A 402 13.48 13.93 20.87
CA THR A 402 12.72 15.09 21.35
C THR A 402 13.15 16.37 20.66
N GLN A 403 14.46 16.62 20.57
CA GLN A 403 14.99 17.76 19.82
C GLN A 403 14.55 17.72 18.35
N PHE A 404 14.57 16.55 17.73
CA PHE A 404 14.14 16.40 16.34
C PHE A 404 12.63 16.63 16.16
N LYS A 405 11.78 16.18 17.09
CA LYS A 405 10.34 16.47 17.07
C LYS A 405 10.08 17.97 17.07
N GLU A 406 10.78 18.74 17.90
CA GLU A 406 10.64 20.21 17.94
C GLU A 406 11.02 20.85 16.60
N GLN A 407 12.13 20.42 15.99
CA GLN A 407 12.58 20.93 14.70
C GLN A 407 11.56 20.68 13.57
N LEU A 408 10.93 19.50 13.55
CA LEU A 408 9.95 19.13 12.53
C LEU A 408 8.69 20.00 12.58
N VAL A 409 8.29 20.47 13.77
CA VAL A 409 7.04 21.22 13.94
C VAL A 409 7.07 22.56 13.20
N PHE A 410 8.20 23.27 13.19
CA PHE A 410 8.32 24.53 12.45
C PHE A 410 7.98 24.34 10.97
N TYR A 411 8.58 23.32 10.34
CA TYR A 411 8.34 23.04 8.93
C TYR A 411 6.93 22.47 8.68
N TYR A 412 6.42 21.64 9.60
CA TYR A 412 5.05 21.14 9.54
C TYR A 412 4.01 22.26 9.53
N MET A 413 4.12 23.21 10.46
CA MET A 413 3.17 24.31 10.58
C MET A 413 3.22 25.20 9.35
N GLN A 414 4.42 25.55 8.87
CA GLN A 414 4.61 26.32 7.64
C GLN A 414 3.93 25.63 6.45
N ARG A 415 4.28 24.37 6.17
CA ARG A 415 3.76 23.63 5.01
C ARG A 415 2.27 23.34 5.08
N SER A 416 1.76 23.00 6.26
CA SER A 416 0.34 22.69 6.44
C SER A 416 -0.54 23.93 6.31
N LEU A 417 -0.08 25.09 6.77
CA LEU A 417 -0.87 26.33 6.70
C LEU A 417 -0.73 27.03 5.34
N GLU A 418 0.38 26.85 4.62
CA GLU A 418 0.59 27.43 3.29
C GLU A 418 -0.54 27.09 2.31
N VAL A 419 -0.93 25.82 2.26
CA VAL A 419 -1.96 25.31 1.32
C VAL A 419 -3.32 25.02 1.98
N TYR A 420 -3.50 25.40 3.25
CA TYR A 420 -4.80 25.38 3.92
C TYR A 420 -5.65 26.59 3.48
N PRO A 421 -6.93 26.41 3.13
CA PRO A 421 -7.77 25.21 3.32
C PRO A 421 -7.96 24.36 2.06
N GLU A 422 -7.32 24.72 0.96
CA GLU A 422 -7.59 24.12 -0.36
C GLU A 422 -7.15 22.66 -0.42
N ILE A 423 -5.95 22.37 0.09
CA ILE A 423 -5.34 21.03 0.02
C ILE A 423 -5.32 20.38 1.40
N THR A 424 -4.83 21.09 2.41
CA THR A 424 -4.62 20.53 3.75
C THR A 424 -5.96 20.18 4.42
N PRO A 425 -6.18 18.91 4.81
CA PRO A 425 -7.39 18.52 5.52
C PRO A 425 -7.37 19.06 6.96
N PHE A 426 -8.46 19.73 7.37
CA PHE A 426 -8.58 20.28 8.72
C PHE A 426 -8.40 19.22 9.80
N GLU A 427 -8.96 18.02 9.64
CA GLU A 427 -8.83 16.97 10.67
C GLU A 427 -7.36 16.54 10.86
N GLY A 428 -6.57 16.55 9.77
CA GLY A 428 -5.14 16.24 9.82
C GLY A 428 -4.33 17.35 10.52
N LEU A 429 -4.63 18.61 10.21
CA LEU A 429 -4.01 19.76 10.87
C LEU A 429 -4.35 19.79 12.37
N ALA A 430 -5.64 19.69 12.72
CA ALA A 430 -6.12 19.70 14.10
C ALA A 430 -5.52 18.54 14.92
N SER A 431 -5.47 17.33 14.34
CA SER A 431 -4.84 16.18 15.00
C SER A 431 -3.36 16.41 15.23
N GLY A 432 -2.60 16.89 14.23
CA GLY A 432 -1.16 17.13 14.41
C GLY A 432 -0.86 18.22 15.41
N VAL A 433 -1.65 19.31 15.43
CA VAL A 433 -1.55 20.39 16.42
C VAL A 433 -1.91 19.90 17.83
N ALA A 434 -2.96 19.10 17.99
CA ALA A 434 -3.27 18.51 19.29
C ALA A 434 -2.13 17.60 19.78
N THR A 435 -1.57 16.78 18.89
CA THR A 435 -0.48 15.87 19.22
C THR A 435 0.81 16.61 19.59
N LEU A 436 1.21 17.65 18.84
CA LEU A 436 2.43 18.41 19.16
C LEU A 436 2.30 19.14 20.50
N VAL A 437 1.13 19.66 20.84
CA VAL A 437 0.91 20.34 22.13
C VAL A 437 0.99 19.35 23.30
N GLN A 438 0.51 18.12 23.10
CA GLN A 438 0.49 17.09 24.14
C GLN A 438 1.84 16.39 24.37
N HIS A 439 2.67 16.23 23.33
CA HIS A 439 3.85 15.37 23.38
C HIS A 439 5.19 16.11 23.26
N LEU A 440 5.18 17.43 23.02
CA LEU A 440 6.38 18.24 23.12
C LEU A 440 6.62 18.71 24.56
N PRO A 441 7.87 19.06 24.91
CA PRO A 441 8.19 19.62 26.21
C PRO A 441 7.34 20.86 26.55
N ALA A 442 6.96 20.98 27.81
CA ALA A 442 6.29 22.17 28.33
C ALA A 442 7.14 23.42 28.05
N GLY A 443 6.51 24.47 27.49
CA GLY A 443 7.21 25.69 27.10
C GLY A 443 8.06 25.59 25.83
N SER A 444 7.94 24.51 25.04
CA SER A 444 8.67 24.37 23.79
C SER A 444 8.39 25.54 22.82
N PRO A 445 9.42 26.18 22.23
CA PRO A 445 9.26 27.25 21.23
C PRO A 445 8.39 26.83 20.03
N ALA A 446 8.40 25.54 19.69
CA ALA A 446 7.58 24.99 18.62
C ALA A 446 6.07 25.11 18.90
N ILE A 447 5.66 25.02 20.18
CA ILE A 447 4.25 25.20 20.57
C ILE A 447 3.85 26.68 20.41
N PHE A 448 4.69 27.61 20.89
CA PHE A 448 4.45 29.05 20.72
C PHE A 448 4.35 29.43 19.24
N TYR A 449 5.27 28.93 18.42
CA TYR A 449 5.24 29.12 16.98
C TYR A 449 3.95 28.59 16.35
N SER A 450 3.51 27.39 16.75
CA SER A 450 2.28 26.78 16.23
C SER A 450 1.06 27.63 16.54
N VAL A 451 0.93 28.13 17.78
CA VAL A 451 -0.14 29.06 18.17
C VAL A 451 -0.08 30.34 17.36
N HIS A 452 1.11 30.92 17.22
CA HIS A 452 1.31 32.15 16.46
C HIS A 452 0.88 32.00 15.00
N SER A 453 1.35 30.96 14.31
CA SER A 453 1.01 30.72 12.90
C SER A 453 -0.47 30.44 12.69
N LEU A 454 -1.14 29.76 13.63
CA LEU A 454 -2.59 29.56 13.56
C LEU A 454 -3.35 30.88 13.72
N VAL A 455 -2.95 31.74 14.65
CA VAL A 455 -3.56 33.06 14.84
C VAL A 455 -3.34 33.95 13.62
N GLU A 456 -2.12 33.95 13.06
CA GLU A 456 -1.80 34.66 11.83
C GLU A 456 -2.68 34.18 10.67
N LYS A 457 -2.77 32.86 10.46
CA LYS A 457 -3.62 32.28 9.41
C LYS A 457 -5.11 32.55 9.64
N ALA A 458 -5.61 32.52 10.88
CA ALA A 458 -7.00 32.87 11.18
C ALA A 458 -7.30 34.35 10.87
N SER A 459 -6.32 35.23 11.07
CA SER A 459 -6.47 36.66 10.82
C SER A 459 -6.65 36.98 9.33
N THR A 460 -6.03 36.21 8.42
CA THR A 460 -6.20 36.41 6.96
C THR A 460 -7.62 36.12 6.48
N PHE A 461 -8.31 35.15 7.10
CA PHE A 461 -9.71 34.85 6.79
C PHE A 461 -10.70 35.83 7.41
N SER A 462 -10.30 36.54 8.47
CA SER A 462 -11.16 37.50 9.16
C SER A 462 -11.39 38.78 8.34
N THR A 463 -10.55 39.05 7.35
CA THR A 463 -10.63 40.20 6.42
C THR A 463 -11.40 39.92 5.13
N GLU A 464 -11.59 38.66 4.74
CA GLU A 464 -12.26 38.29 3.49
C GLU A 464 -13.71 37.88 3.74
N SER A 465 -14.66 38.54 3.06
CA SER A 465 -16.09 38.29 3.18
C SER A 465 -16.50 36.95 2.53
N LEU A 466 -16.15 35.83 3.14
CA LEU A 466 -16.55 34.49 2.69
C LEU A 466 -17.90 34.09 3.31
N GLN A 467 -18.96 34.74 2.86
CA GLN A 467 -20.33 34.29 3.13
C GLN A 467 -20.67 33.06 2.26
N GLY A 468 -21.05 31.94 2.89
CA GLY A 468 -21.92 30.94 2.24
C GLY A 468 -21.43 29.49 2.16
N ARG A 469 -20.23 29.13 2.65
CA ARG A 469 -19.84 27.69 2.75
C ARG A 469 -20.17 27.14 4.14
N LYS A 470 -20.72 25.92 4.19
CA LYS A 470 -21.16 25.19 5.41
C LYS A 470 -20.07 24.92 6.46
N SER A 471 -18.83 25.33 6.20
CA SER A 471 -17.68 25.27 7.11
C SER A 471 -16.72 26.38 6.69
N ASP A 472 -16.74 27.52 7.40
CA ASP A 472 -15.77 28.60 7.20
C ASP A 472 -14.39 28.15 7.72
N PRO A 473 -13.35 28.07 6.87
CA PRO A 473 -12.00 27.69 7.28
C PRO A 473 -11.44 28.53 8.43
N GLY A 474 -11.78 29.83 8.48
CA GLY A 474 -11.41 30.70 9.60
C GLY A 474 -12.03 30.24 10.91
N ASN A 475 -13.30 29.80 10.88
CA ASN A 475 -13.98 29.28 12.07
C ASN A 475 -13.39 27.95 12.53
N GLN A 476 -12.93 27.09 11.61
CA GLN A 476 -12.26 25.84 11.97
C GLN A 476 -10.95 26.08 12.73
N ILE A 477 -10.11 27.01 12.25
CA ILE A 477 -8.89 27.40 12.97
C ILE A 477 -9.23 28.04 14.32
N LEU A 478 -10.26 28.89 14.37
CA LEU A 478 -10.70 29.52 15.60
C LEU A 478 -11.16 28.47 16.62
N GLU A 479 -12.01 27.53 16.23
CA GLU A 479 -12.46 26.42 17.08
C GLU A 479 -11.27 25.59 17.59
N LEU A 480 -10.26 25.34 16.74
CA LEU A 480 -9.03 24.68 17.15
C LEU A 480 -8.28 25.52 18.22
N LEU A 481 -8.11 26.82 18.01
CA LEU A 481 -7.47 27.72 18.98
C LEU A 481 -8.22 27.78 20.32
N LEU A 482 -9.57 27.74 20.30
CA LEU A 482 -10.39 27.67 21.51
C LEU A 482 -10.14 26.36 22.25
N ARG A 483 -10.18 25.22 21.55
CA ARG A 483 -9.87 23.90 22.15
C ARG A 483 -8.47 23.85 22.74
N LEU A 484 -7.49 24.52 22.12
CA LEU A 484 -6.12 24.57 22.63
C LEU A 484 -6.02 25.23 24.01
N VAL A 485 -6.95 26.11 24.41
CA VAL A 485 -6.98 26.73 25.75
C VAL A 485 -7.04 25.65 26.84
N SER A 486 -7.74 24.55 26.58
CA SER A 486 -7.84 23.43 27.52
C SER A 486 -6.65 22.46 27.46
N LEU A 487 -5.88 22.46 26.36
CA LEU A 487 -4.85 21.44 26.08
C LEU A 487 -3.42 21.92 26.32
N VAL A 488 -3.12 23.20 26.10
CA VAL A 488 -1.73 23.71 26.20
C VAL A 488 -1.22 23.67 27.63
N ASP A 489 0.09 23.53 27.81
CA ASP A 489 0.70 23.67 29.13
C ASP A 489 0.53 25.10 29.69
N ILE A 490 0.54 25.21 31.02
CA ILE A 490 0.38 26.48 31.74
C ILE A 490 1.44 27.52 31.36
N GLN A 491 2.62 27.12 30.89
CA GLN A 491 3.66 28.03 30.42
C GLN A 491 3.30 28.70 29.08
N VAL A 492 2.52 28.04 28.23
CA VAL A 492 2.10 28.54 26.91
C VAL A 492 0.76 29.28 27.00
N LEU A 493 -0.07 28.88 27.97
CA LEU A 493 -1.44 29.37 28.14
C LEU A 493 -1.57 30.91 28.12
N PRO A 494 -0.73 31.71 28.83
CA PRO A 494 -0.82 33.17 28.77
C PRO A 494 -0.65 33.74 27.36
N TYR A 495 0.29 33.20 26.58
CA TYR A 495 0.55 33.64 25.22
C TYR A 495 -0.63 33.33 24.29
N LEU A 496 -1.21 32.13 24.41
CA LEU A 496 -2.41 31.74 23.67
C LEU A 496 -3.58 32.66 24.01
N MET A 497 -3.84 32.91 25.30
CA MET A 497 -4.92 33.78 25.76
C MET A 497 -4.79 35.21 25.21
N LYS A 498 -3.58 35.78 25.23
CA LYS A 498 -3.29 37.09 24.64
C LYS A 498 -3.54 37.12 23.13
N SER A 499 -2.99 36.15 22.42
CA SER A 499 -3.08 36.09 20.94
C SER A 499 -4.51 35.86 20.48
N LEU A 500 -5.26 35.01 21.19
CA LEU A 500 -6.67 34.76 20.96
C LEU A 500 -7.52 36.01 21.25
N ALA A 501 -7.25 36.74 22.33
CA ALA A 501 -7.93 38.00 22.62
C ALA A 501 -7.76 39.02 21.48
N GLN A 502 -6.52 39.19 20.99
CA GLN A 502 -6.23 40.07 19.86
C GLN A 502 -6.97 39.67 18.57
N LEU A 503 -7.14 38.37 18.34
CA LEU A 503 -7.92 37.86 17.22
C LEU A 503 -9.42 38.14 17.39
N VAL A 504 -9.99 37.82 18.56
CA VAL A 504 -11.43 37.96 18.84
C VAL A 504 -11.88 39.42 18.75
N ILE A 505 -11.08 40.37 19.25
CA ILE A 505 -11.40 41.81 19.20
C ILE A 505 -11.57 42.32 17.76
N LYS A 506 -10.89 41.70 16.79
CA LYS A 506 -10.97 42.06 15.36
C LYS A 506 -12.16 41.44 14.63
N LEU A 507 -12.85 40.46 15.22
CA LEU A 507 -13.98 39.79 14.60
C LEU A 507 -15.24 40.67 14.59
N PRO A 508 -16.19 40.46 13.66
CA PRO A 508 -17.52 41.08 13.72
C PRO A 508 -18.25 40.75 15.02
N LYS A 509 -19.12 41.66 15.48
CA LYS A 509 -19.75 41.58 16.81
C LYS A 509 -20.61 40.32 17.00
N GLU A 510 -21.28 39.87 15.95
CA GLU A 510 -22.06 38.64 15.95
C GLU A 510 -21.17 37.42 16.22
N ARG A 511 -19.98 37.37 15.60
CA ARG A 511 -19.00 36.30 15.81
C ARG A 511 -18.33 36.41 17.19
N GLN A 512 -18.04 37.62 17.67
CA GLN A 512 -17.50 37.83 19.02
C GLN A 512 -18.42 37.21 20.08
N ASN A 513 -19.73 37.44 19.99
CA ASN A 513 -20.71 36.92 20.95
C ASN A 513 -20.75 35.38 20.95
N VAL A 514 -20.65 34.74 19.78
CA VAL A 514 -20.62 33.27 19.66
C VAL A 514 -19.37 32.71 20.33
N VAL A 515 -18.20 33.29 20.03
CA VAL A 515 -16.91 32.85 20.59
C VAL A 515 -16.86 33.04 22.10
N LEU A 516 -17.34 34.19 22.60
CA LEU A 516 -17.45 34.46 24.03
C LEU A 516 -18.36 33.42 24.71
N GLY A 517 -19.52 33.11 24.11
CA GLY A 517 -20.43 32.08 24.62
C GLY A 517 -19.77 30.70 24.73
N GLU A 518 -19.01 30.30 23.71
CA GLU A 518 -18.26 29.03 23.74
C GLU A 518 -17.17 29.02 24.81
N LEU A 519 -16.40 30.11 24.93
CA LEU A 519 -15.38 30.26 25.98
C LEU A 519 -15.99 30.23 27.39
N TYR A 520 -17.15 30.86 27.59
CA TYR A 520 -17.88 30.77 28.86
C TYR A 520 -18.24 29.32 29.20
N GLY A 521 -18.72 28.56 28.22
CA GLY A 521 -18.99 27.13 28.38
C GLY A 521 -17.74 26.35 28.78
N GLN A 522 -16.67 26.46 28.00
CA GLN A 522 -15.41 25.74 28.24
C GLN A 522 -14.78 26.07 29.61
N VAL A 523 -14.79 27.36 30.02
CA VAL A 523 -14.23 27.78 31.31
C VAL A 523 -15.12 27.34 32.47
N ALA A 524 -16.44 27.35 32.30
CA ALA A 524 -17.37 26.88 33.33
C ALA A 524 -17.20 25.37 33.58
N GLU A 525 -17.11 24.58 32.51
CA GLU A 525 -16.93 23.12 32.51
C GLU A 525 -15.51 22.65 32.88
N SER A 526 -14.53 23.55 32.90
CA SER A 526 -13.15 23.20 33.28
C SER A 526 -13.04 22.84 34.77
N ASP A 527 -12.58 21.62 35.03
CA ASP A 527 -12.26 21.12 36.39
C ASP A 527 -10.83 21.46 36.84
N ASP A 528 -10.00 22.04 35.98
CA ASP A 528 -8.61 22.43 36.31
C ASP A 528 -8.59 23.63 37.27
N VAL A 529 -8.46 23.35 38.57
CA VAL A 529 -8.43 24.34 39.65
C VAL A 529 -7.23 25.31 39.55
N ILE A 530 -6.15 24.91 38.87
CA ILE A 530 -4.94 25.72 38.72
C ILE A 530 -5.14 26.78 37.63
N ARG A 531 -5.73 26.39 36.49
CA ARG A 531 -5.90 27.29 35.32
C ARG A 531 -7.16 28.15 35.42
N LYS A 532 -8.22 27.64 36.04
CA LYS A 532 -9.55 28.27 36.05
C LYS A 532 -9.55 29.72 36.55
N PRO A 533 -8.85 30.12 37.63
CA PRO A 533 -8.83 31.51 38.07
C PRO A 533 -8.29 32.47 37.00
N SER A 534 -7.19 32.11 36.34
CA SER A 534 -6.57 32.90 35.27
C SER A 534 -7.49 33.00 34.04
N LEU A 535 -8.14 31.90 33.67
CA LEU A 535 -9.10 31.85 32.57
C LEU A 535 -10.32 32.72 32.81
N VAL A 536 -10.90 32.69 34.03
CA VAL A 536 -12.04 33.53 34.40
C VAL A 536 -11.67 35.01 34.34
N SER A 537 -10.53 35.39 34.91
CA SER A 537 -10.06 36.78 34.91
C SER A 537 -9.84 37.31 33.49
N TRP A 538 -9.23 36.49 32.63
CA TRP A 538 -9.02 36.84 31.23
C TRP A 538 -10.32 36.94 30.44
N LEU A 539 -11.25 36.00 30.62
CA LEU A 539 -12.52 36.00 29.90
C LEU A 539 -13.36 37.24 30.25
N GLN A 540 -13.36 37.66 31.52
CA GLN A 540 -14.00 38.90 31.96
C GLN A 540 -13.37 40.13 31.27
N SER A 541 -12.04 40.16 31.19
CA SER A 541 -11.30 41.25 30.53
C SER A 541 -11.58 41.29 29.03
N LEU A 542 -11.62 40.14 28.37
CA LEU A 542 -11.95 40.03 26.95
C LEU A 542 -13.39 40.49 26.67
N ASN A 543 -14.36 40.08 27.48
CA ASN A 543 -15.75 40.50 27.35
C ASN A 543 -15.91 42.02 27.50
N TYR A 544 -15.17 42.63 28.43
CA TYR A 544 -15.13 44.08 28.59
C TYR A 544 -14.60 44.78 27.33
N LEU A 545 -13.49 44.30 26.75
CA LEU A 545 -12.92 44.88 25.52
C LEU A 545 -13.85 44.75 24.32
N CYS A 546 -14.49 43.59 24.13
CA CYS A 546 -15.47 43.38 23.04
C CYS A 546 -16.69 44.31 23.20
N SER A 547 -17.06 44.65 24.43
CA SER A 547 -18.14 45.58 24.73
C SER A 547 -17.78 47.05 24.44
N ASN A 548 -16.52 47.46 24.71
CA ASN A 548 -16.04 48.85 24.59
C ASN A 548 -15.64 49.30 23.19
N ASN A 549 -15.40 48.38 22.24
CA ASN A 549 -15.17 48.72 20.82
C ASN A 549 -16.36 49.46 20.14
N ARG A 550 -17.47 49.66 20.86
CA ARG A 550 -18.61 50.49 20.45
C ARG A 550 -18.33 51.99 20.37
N THR A 551 -17.28 52.50 21.03
CA THR A 551 -17.22 53.93 21.34
C THR A 551 -16.31 54.75 20.41
N GLU A 552 -15.35 54.12 19.73
CA GLU A 552 -14.39 54.86 18.88
C GLU A 552 -14.88 55.08 17.43
N VAL A 553 -15.73 54.20 16.87
CA VAL A 553 -16.23 54.36 15.49
C VAL A 553 -17.30 55.46 15.36
N LEU A 554 -17.98 55.83 16.44
CA LEU A 554 -18.92 56.95 16.48
C LEU A 554 -18.26 58.27 16.90
N ALA A 555 -16.98 58.26 17.29
CA ALA A 555 -16.27 59.41 17.80
C ALA A 555 -14.84 59.51 17.22
N SER A 556 -14.68 59.43 15.89
CA SER A 556 -13.38 59.70 15.28
C SER A 556 -13.18 61.21 15.08
N GLY A 557 -12.63 61.83 16.12
CA GLY A 557 -12.12 63.19 16.12
C GLY A 557 -10.87 63.39 17.00
N SER A 558 -10.14 62.32 17.35
CA SER A 558 -8.73 62.42 17.78
C SER A 558 -8.12 61.04 17.96
N THR A 559 -7.04 60.79 17.22
CA THR A 559 -6.16 59.62 17.27
C THR A 559 -5.46 59.47 18.62
N ILE A 560 -5.80 58.44 19.42
CA ILE A 560 -4.86 57.75 20.32
C ILE A 560 -5.23 56.26 20.36
N ASP A 561 -4.31 55.44 19.88
CA ASP A 561 -4.38 53.99 19.71
C ASP A 561 -4.32 53.24 21.07
N THR A 562 -5.37 53.37 21.88
CA THR A 562 -5.44 52.76 23.23
C THR A 562 -5.84 51.28 23.21
N SER A 563 -6.50 50.82 22.15
CA SER A 563 -6.87 49.41 21.96
C SER A 563 -5.64 48.50 21.85
N ASN A 564 -4.60 48.95 21.15
CA ASN A 564 -3.33 48.22 21.04
C ASN A 564 -2.53 48.18 22.36
N GLN A 565 -2.66 49.19 23.23
CA GLN A 565 -1.98 49.20 24.54
C GLN A 565 -2.65 48.32 25.59
N LEU A 566 -3.98 48.18 25.56
CA LEU A 566 -4.71 47.28 26.47
C LEU A 566 -4.63 45.82 26.04
N ALA A 567 -4.63 45.55 24.72
CA ALA A 567 -4.33 44.22 24.18
C ALA A 567 -2.87 43.79 24.41
N ALA A 568 -1.96 44.72 24.71
CA ALA A 568 -0.59 44.45 25.13
C ALA A 568 -0.48 44.12 26.64
N ARG A 569 -1.49 44.44 27.46
CA ARG A 569 -1.55 44.17 28.91
C ARG A 569 -2.29 42.88 29.29
N LEU A 570 -3.02 42.29 28.33
CA LEU A 570 -3.38 40.86 28.32
C LEU A 570 -2.17 40.03 27.91
#